data_AF-A0A1J8QFD0-F1
#
_entry.id   AF-A0A1J8QFD0-F1
#
_cell.length_a   1.000
_cell.length_b   1.000
_cell.length_c   1.000
_cell.angle_alpha   90.00
_cell.angle_beta   90.00
_cell.angle_gamma   90.00
#
_symmetry.space_group_name_H-M   'P 1'
#
loop_
_entity.id
_entity.type
_entity.pdbx_description
1 polymer ?
#
loop_
_entity_poly.entity_id
_entity_poly.type
_entity_poly.pdbx_seq_one_letter_code
_entity_poly.pdbx_strand_id
1 'polypeptide(L)'
;MVEDEYQLYISGDLFEHGLDPLRFWERKRKEFPTIFWMVMDYLPIQASAVPCECVFSSSVETDTKKCNRISPSLMEALQMLKFHLKKEHLNFTRGWITS
;
A
#
# COMPACT_ATOMS: atom_id res chain seq x y z
N MET A 1 -4.44 29.13 7.20
CA MET A 1 -5.22 27.91 6.97
C MET A 1 -4.33 26.68 6.95
N VAL A 2 -3.51 26.43 5.91
CA VAL A 2 -2.56 25.29 5.91
C VAL A 2 -1.32 25.56 6.79
N GLU A 3 -0.81 26.80 6.75
CA GLU A 3 0.34 27.19 7.57
C GLU A 3 0.02 27.10 9.07
N ASP A 4 -1.15 27.55 9.51
CA ASP A 4 -1.57 27.44 10.92
C ASP A 4 -1.71 25.96 11.35
N GLU A 5 -2.27 25.12 10.48
CA GLU A 5 -2.40 23.67 10.66
C GLU A 5 -1.02 23.01 10.80
N TYR A 6 -0.05 23.44 9.98
CA TYR A 6 1.32 22.98 9.99
C TYR A 6 2.09 23.41 11.25
N GLN A 7 1.93 24.66 11.68
CA GLN A 7 2.56 25.16 12.92
C GLN A 7 2.03 24.43 14.16
N LEU A 8 0.72 24.12 14.18
CA LEU A 8 0.09 23.28 15.20
C LEU A 8 0.63 21.84 15.18
N TYR A 9 0.87 21.27 14.01
CA TYR A 9 1.45 19.93 13.88
C TYR A 9 2.90 19.86 14.38
N ILE A 10 3.75 20.84 14.03
CA ILE A 10 5.15 20.91 14.50
C ILE A 10 5.25 21.15 16.00
N SER A 11 4.35 21.97 16.54
CA SER A 11 4.34 22.29 17.98
C SER A 11 3.65 21.21 18.82
N GLY A 12 3.03 20.22 18.18
CA GLY A 12 2.29 19.13 18.82
C GLY A 12 3.20 18.02 19.35
N ASP A 13 2.61 17.13 20.14
CA ASP A 13 3.34 16.02 20.75
C ASP A 13 3.82 15.01 19.69
N LEU A 14 5.07 14.59 19.82
CA LEU A 14 5.75 13.74 18.85
C LEU A 14 5.24 12.30 18.96
N PHE A 15 4.80 11.79 17.81
CA PHE A 15 4.37 10.43 17.52
C PHE A 15 4.87 9.36 18.51
N GLU A 16 3.97 8.69 19.24
CA GLU A 16 4.35 7.57 20.10
C GLU A 16 4.94 6.43 19.24
N HIS A 17 6.17 6.03 19.56
CA HIS A 17 6.87 4.98 18.83
C HIS A 17 6.09 3.66 18.89
N GLY A 18 5.67 3.16 17.71
CA GLY A 18 4.97 1.88 17.56
C GLY A 18 3.53 1.98 17.07
N LEU A 19 2.95 3.19 16.97
CA LEU A 19 1.64 3.37 16.34
C LEU A 19 1.73 3.25 14.82
N ASP A 20 0.73 2.56 14.23
CA ASP A 20 0.51 2.54 12.79
C ASP A 20 0.26 3.98 12.28
N PRO A 21 1.10 4.51 11.36
CA PRO A 21 0.91 5.83 10.77
C PRO A 21 -0.50 6.06 10.23
N LEU A 22 -1.13 5.03 9.66
CA LEU A 22 -2.49 5.17 9.13
C LEU A 22 -3.51 5.43 10.25
N ARG A 23 -3.41 4.71 11.38
CA ARG A 23 -4.30 4.90 12.53
C ARG A 23 -4.08 6.25 13.21
N PHE A 24 -2.84 6.73 13.26
CA PHE A 24 -2.54 8.05 13.77
C PHE A 24 -3.25 9.14 12.96
N TRP A 25 -3.09 9.11 11.63
CA TRP A 25 -3.70 10.09 10.73
C TRP A 25 -5.23 9.96 10.68
N GLU A 26 -5.78 8.75 10.79
CA GLU A 26 -7.23 8.53 10.89
C GLU A 26 -7.83 9.24 12.11
N ARG A 27 -7.16 9.17 13.27
CA ARG A 27 -7.59 9.86 14.50
C ARG A 27 -7.48 11.38 14.38
N LYS A 28 -6.45 11.88 13.68
CA LYS A 28 -6.18 13.31 13.49
C LYS A 28 -6.88 13.94 12.27
N ARG A 29 -7.64 13.17 11.49
CA ARG A 29 -8.37 13.61 10.29
C ARG A 29 -9.21 14.87 10.49
N LYS A 30 -9.89 14.99 11.63
CA LYS A 30 -10.76 16.13 11.93
C LYS A 30 -9.99 17.38 12.37
N GLU A 31 -8.80 17.19 12.93
CA GLU A 31 -7.95 18.25 13.47
C GLU A 31 -7.06 18.84 12.38
N PHE A 32 -6.61 17.99 11.46
CA PHE A 32 -5.73 18.35 10.35
C PHE A 32 -6.28 17.84 9.01
N PRO A 33 -7.39 18.41 8.51
CA PRO A 33 -8.03 17.91 7.29
C PRO A 33 -7.12 18.08 6.06
N THR A 34 -6.40 19.20 5.94
CA THR A 34 -5.61 19.49 4.74
C THR A 34 -4.35 18.64 4.69
N ILE A 35 -3.66 18.52 5.84
CA ILE A 35 -2.46 17.69 5.97
C ILE A 35 -2.83 16.22 5.85
N PHE A 36 -3.96 15.78 6.42
CA PHE A 36 -4.45 14.41 6.26
C PHE A 36 -4.61 14.01 4.80
N TRP A 37 -5.24 14.87 3.98
CA TRP A 37 -5.40 14.59 2.55
C TRP A 37 -4.05 14.41 1.84
N MET A 38 -3.10 15.32 2.06
CA MET A 38 -1.75 15.18 1.50
C MET A 38 -1.08 13.89 1.96
N VAL A 39 -1.14 13.60 3.26
CA VAL A 39 -0.50 12.42 3.83
C VAL A 39 -1.12 11.12 3.31
N MET A 40 -2.43 11.08 3.04
CA MET A 40 -3.07 9.94 2.38
C MET A 40 -2.61 9.74 0.93
N ASP A 41 -2.18 10.80 0.25
CA ASP A 41 -1.59 10.69 -1.07
C ASP A 41 -0.14 10.21 -1.00
N TYR A 42 0.65 10.66 -0.01
CA TYR A 42 2.07 10.33 0.12
C TYR A 42 2.37 9.00 0.82
N LEU A 43 1.63 8.61 1.85
CA LEU A 43 1.86 7.36 2.60
C LEU A 43 1.81 6.10 1.73
N PRO A 44 0.89 5.97 0.76
CA PRO A 44 0.85 4.82 -0.14
C PRO A 44 1.92 4.87 -1.23
N ILE A 45 2.60 6.02 -1.43
CA ILE A 45 3.67 6.12 -2.40
C ILE A 45 4.80 5.24 -1.90
N GLN A 46 5.02 4.17 -2.65
CA GLN A 46 6.04 3.25 -2.28
C GLN A 46 7.43 3.88 -2.44
N ALA A 47 8.22 3.87 -1.37
CA ALA A 47 9.59 4.41 -1.37
C ALA A 47 10.56 3.64 -2.30
N SER A 48 10.16 2.48 -2.83
CA SER A 48 11.00 1.61 -3.64
C SER A 48 10.21 0.95 -4.75
N ALA A 49 10.83 0.78 -5.92
CA ALA A 49 10.29 0.03 -7.05
C ALA A 49 10.31 -1.51 -6.83
N VAL A 50 10.85 -2.00 -5.70
CA VAL A 50 11.09 -3.43 -5.43
C VAL A 50 9.83 -4.31 -5.58
N PRO A 51 8.61 -3.92 -5.18
CA PRO A 51 7.44 -4.75 -5.46
C PRO A 51 7.03 -4.77 -6.91
N CYS A 52 7.24 -3.68 -7.64
CA CYS A 52 7.06 -3.68 -9.09
C CYS A 52 8.04 -4.70 -9.70
N GLU A 53 9.33 -4.64 -9.35
CA GLU A 53 10.35 -5.60 -9.81
C GLU A 53 10.05 -7.04 -9.39
N CYS A 54 9.52 -7.26 -8.19
CA CYS A 54 9.11 -8.59 -7.72
C CYS A 54 7.92 -9.14 -8.51
N VAL A 55 6.91 -8.31 -8.78
CA VAL A 55 5.77 -8.66 -9.65
C VAL A 55 6.27 -8.98 -11.05
N PHE A 56 7.13 -8.14 -11.63
CA PHE A 56 7.70 -8.36 -12.97
C PHE A 56 8.57 -9.61 -13.04
N SER A 57 9.43 -9.87 -12.04
CA SER A 57 10.27 -11.08 -11.99
C SER A 57 9.43 -12.35 -11.87
N SER A 58 8.35 -12.33 -11.08
CA SER A 58 7.40 -13.44 -11.00
C SER A 58 6.62 -13.68 -12.30
N SER A 59 6.46 -12.63 -13.11
CA SER A 59 5.87 -12.72 -14.46
C SER A 59 6.88 -13.30 -15.46
N VAL A 60 8.17 -12.95 -15.37
CA VAL A 60 9.24 -13.50 -16.22
C VAL A 60 9.39 -15.02 -16.05
N GLU A 61 9.19 -15.54 -14.84
CA GLU A 61 9.16 -16.99 -14.58
C GLU A 61 7.99 -17.69 -15.31
N THR A 62 6.88 -16.98 -15.52
CA THR A 62 5.73 -17.48 -16.30
C THR A 62 5.94 -17.27 -17.81
N ASP A 63 6.74 -16.26 -18.18
CA ASP A 63 7.02 -15.83 -19.55
C ASP A 63 8.04 -16.73 -20.27
N THR A 64 9.07 -17.23 -19.56
CA THR A 64 10.18 -17.93 -20.22
C THR A 64 10.15 -19.46 -20.05
N LYS A 65 10.22 -20.16 -21.20
CA LYS A 65 10.38 -21.60 -21.47
C LYS A 65 9.14 -22.52 -21.47
N LYS A 66 7.94 -22.11 -21.04
CA LYS A 66 6.76 -23.01 -21.05
C LYS A 66 5.51 -22.56 -21.81
N CYS A 67 5.38 -21.31 -22.27
CA CYS A 67 4.17 -20.81 -22.94
C CYS A 67 4.40 -20.35 -24.38
N ASN A 68 4.63 -21.30 -25.29
CA ASN A 68 4.61 -20.98 -26.72
C ASN A 68 3.15 -20.69 -27.15
N ARG A 69 2.80 -19.40 -27.36
CA ARG A 69 1.55 -18.86 -27.97
C ARG A 69 0.44 -18.31 -27.05
N ILE A 70 0.76 -17.78 -25.87
CA ILE A 70 -0.24 -16.99 -25.10
C ILE A 70 -0.17 -15.54 -25.57
N SER A 71 -1.32 -14.91 -25.87
CA SER A 71 -1.37 -13.50 -26.24
C SER A 71 -1.02 -12.62 -25.02
N PRO A 72 -0.38 -11.46 -25.22
CA PRO A 72 -0.06 -10.53 -24.12
C PRO A 72 -1.27 -10.17 -23.25
N SER A 73 -2.45 -10.03 -23.88
CA SER A 73 -3.71 -9.76 -23.19
C SER A 73 -4.17 -10.89 -22.26
N LEU A 74 -3.97 -12.15 -22.66
CA LEU A 74 -4.33 -13.31 -21.83
C LEU A 74 -3.33 -13.47 -20.68
N MET A 75 -2.05 -13.20 -20.93
CA MET A 75 -1.02 -13.18 -19.89
C MET A 75 -1.32 -12.13 -18.81
N GLU A 76 -1.68 -10.91 -19.22
CA GLU A 76 -2.06 -9.83 -18.31
C GLU A 76 -3.25 -10.22 -17.42
N ALA A 77 -4.33 -10.74 -18.03
CA ALA A 77 -5.50 -11.21 -17.30
C ALA A 77 -5.16 -12.33 -16.30
N LEU A 78 -4.27 -13.26 -16.69
CA LEU A 78 -3.80 -14.34 -15.81
C LEU A 78 -2.96 -13.82 -14.64
N GLN A 79 -2.06 -12.86 -14.87
CA GLN A 79 -1.28 -12.24 -13.78
C GLN A 79 -2.18 -11.44 -12.84
N MET A 80 -3.17 -10.70 -13.35
CA MET A 80 -4.18 -10.01 -12.53
C MET A 80 -4.98 -11.00 -11.68
N LEU A 81 -5.44 -12.11 -12.26
CA LEU A 81 -6.17 -13.16 -11.54
C LEU A 81 -5.31 -13.83 -10.47
N LYS A 82 -4.05 -14.15 -10.78
CA LYS A 82 -3.07 -14.71 -9.83
C LYS A 82 -2.84 -13.76 -8.65
N PHE A 83 -2.66 -12.47 -8.93
CA PHE A 83 -2.46 -11.47 -7.89
C PHE A 83 -3.70 -11.27 -7.03
N HIS A 84 -4.88 -11.23 -7.65
CA HIS A 84 -6.16 -11.13 -6.97
C HIS A 84 -6.36 -12.31 -6.00
N LEU A 85 -6.17 -13.53 -6.48
CA LEU A 85 -6.29 -14.75 -5.66
C LEU A 85 -5.25 -14.77 -4.51
N LYS A 86 -4.01 -14.32 -4.76
CA LYS A 86 -2.98 -14.21 -3.72
C LYS A 86 -3.36 -13.18 -2.65
N LYS A 87 -3.96 -12.05 -3.05
CA LYS A 87 -4.47 -11.03 -2.12
C LYS A 87 -5.62 -11.57 -1.27
N GLU A 88 -6.53 -12.35 -1.86
CA GLU A 88 -7.61 -13.01 -1.11
C GLU A 88 -7.07 -14.03 -0.10
N HIS A 89 -6.09 -14.85 -0.51
CA HIS A 89 -5.46 -15.85 0.34
C HIS A 89 -4.55 -15.26 1.43
N LEU A 90 -4.21 -13.98 1.38
CA LEU A 90 -3.47 -13.27 2.43
C LEU A 90 -4.36 -12.74 3.57
N ASN A 91 -5.69 -12.92 3.51
CA ASN A 91 -6.59 -12.62 4.64
C ASN A 91 -6.58 -13.71 5.74
N PHE A 92 -5.50 -14.46 5.92
CA PHE A 92 -5.40 -15.46 7.00
C PHE A 92 -5.05 -14.86 8.37
N THR A 93 -4.64 -13.59 8.45
CA THR A 93 -4.41 -12.88 9.73
C THR A 93 -5.65 -12.18 10.27
N ARG A 94 -6.79 -12.21 9.55
CA ARG A 94 -8.04 -11.53 9.95
C ARG A 94 -8.69 -12.12 11.21
N GLY A 95 -8.11 -13.16 11.81
CA GLY A 95 -8.54 -13.80 13.06
C GLY A 95 -7.48 -13.92 14.16
N TRP A 96 -6.27 -13.35 14.01
CA TRP A 96 -5.21 -13.45 15.04
C TRP A 96 -5.13 -12.25 16.00
N ILE A 97 -6.04 -11.28 15.89
CA ILE A 97 -6.26 -10.31 16.96
C ILE A 97 -7.41 -10.83 17.82
N THR A 98 -7.13 -11.83 18.66
CA THR A 98 -7.96 -12.16 19.83
C THR A 98 -7.07 -12.12 21.05
N SER A 99 -7.44 -11.23 21.97
CA SER A 99 -6.97 -11.01 23.35
C SER A 99 -5.61 -10.32 23.53
#